data_AF-A0A645E861-F1
#
_entry.id   AF-A0A645E861-F1
#
_cell.length_a   1.000
_cell.length_b   1.000
_cell.length_c   1.000
_cell.angle_alpha   90.00
_cell.angle_beta   90.00
_cell.angle_gamma   90.00
#
_symmetry.space_group_name_H-M   'P 1'
#
loop_
_entity.id
_entity.type
_entity.pdbx_description
1 polymer ?
#
loop_
_entity_poly.entity_id
_entity_poly.type
_entity_poly.pdbx_seq_one_letter_code
_entity_poly.pdbx_strand_id
1 'polypeptide(L)'
;MSFFKTVVGGALGFMVGGPLGAAGGAVLANSFGGDNYKYNINCPHCHKSLGVNEYGNYNCSHCGGNFDFSTDGVIKNNNFNVICPYCNGNVLIDSTGVWNCCHCKNSFEYGEDNSIRKYDEEENTYIFIIFAAYAKFCKINGPIKNNHIEVISDIINNYYGFDEENRKKAIECFRKGRDSDKTFEDYCVKLNNSCDDNLEDDRNLKNGFLDCLYNIATSVGKVTYQDEKMLNYAAGVLKIEPYIINSIKADYMDNTLDKYYEILGCKKGDDLPTIKSKYRKLVGECHPDKISNKDLPDYLVEYSTQRFREVQEAYEKIRVTLGA
;
A
#
# COMPACT_ATOMS: atom_id res chain seq x y z
N MET A 1 -10.52 72.36 8.19
CA MET A 1 -11.11 71.10 7.71
C MET A 1 -10.46 70.72 6.40
N SER A 2 -10.15 69.43 6.28
CA SER A 2 -9.57 68.66 5.16
C SER A 2 -8.18 69.04 4.62
N PHE A 3 -7.38 67.99 4.45
CA PHE A 3 -5.95 67.91 4.66
C PHE A 3 -5.35 67.04 3.54
N PHE A 4 -4.44 67.63 2.76
CA PHE A 4 -3.37 67.02 1.94
C PHE A 4 -3.67 66.04 0.78
N LYS A 5 -3.06 66.35 -0.39
CA LYS A 5 -2.15 65.51 -1.24
C LYS A 5 -2.18 66.07 -2.68
N THR A 6 -1.10 66.40 -3.39
CA THR A 6 0.26 65.85 -3.45
C THR A 6 1.21 66.84 -4.13
N VAL A 7 2.32 67.20 -3.46
CA VAL A 7 3.61 67.52 -4.11
C VAL A 7 4.71 67.02 -3.16
N VAL A 8 5.79 66.49 -3.75
CA VAL A 8 7.13 66.16 -3.18
C VAL A 8 7.28 64.77 -2.57
N GLY A 9 8.35 64.07 -2.98
CA GLY A 9 8.82 62.94 -2.20
C GLY A 9 9.88 62.00 -2.79
N GLY A 10 10.46 62.28 -3.96
CA GLY A 10 11.64 61.55 -4.44
C GLY A 10 12.89 61.97 -3.67
N ALA A 11 13.11 61.40 -2.49
CA ALA A 11 14.40 61.18 -1.81
C ALA A 11 14.14 60.71 -0.37
N LEU A 12 14.39 59.42 -0.08
CA LEU A 12 14.88 58.82 1.19
C LEU A 12 14.45 57.34 1.29
N GLY A 13 15.17 56.49 0.57
CA GLY A 13 15.16 55.02 0.74
C GLY A 13 16.51 54.37 0.47
N PHE A 14 17.58 55.18 0.35
CA PHE A 14 18.97 54.74 0.45
C PHE A 14 19.42 55.01 1.88
N MET A 15 19.20 54.05 2.78
CA MET A 15 20.02 53.90 3.98
C MET A 15 19.66 52.59 4.67
N VAL A 16 20.70 51.77 4.90
CA VAL A 16 20.74 50.50 5.64
C VAL A 16 20.40 49.26 4.81
N GLY A 17 21.41 48.58 4.23
CA GLY A 17 21.16 47.25 3.63
C GLY A 17 22.24 46.46 2.87
N GLY A 18 23.44 46.96 2.56
CA GLY A 18 24.56 46.12 2.07
C GLY A 18 24.38 45.37 0.72
N PRO A 19 25.38 44.60 0.25
CA PRO A 19 25.53 44.15 -1.15
C PRO A 19 24.74 42.87 -1.49
N LEU A 20 23.50 42.76 -1.01
CA LEU A 20 22.52 41.76 -1.41
C LEU A 20 21.34 42.41 -2.16
N GLY A 21 21.65 43.36 -3.04
CA GLY A 21 20.73 43.87 -4.07
C GLY A 21 20.56 42.87 -5.22
N ALA A 22 20.16 41.63 -4.89
CA ALA A 22 19.98 40.56 -5.85
C ALA A 22 18.55 40.59 -6.42
N ALA A 23 18.45 40.94 -7.70
CA ALA A 23 17.32 40.68 -8.60
C ALA A 23 15.92 41.07 -8.10
N GLY A 24 15.77 42.31 -7.61
CA GLY A 24 14.46 42.95 -7.57
C GLY A 24 14.04 43.37 -8.97
N GLY A 25 13.23 42.56 -9.64
CA GLY A 25 12.52 43.00 -10.85
C GLY A 25 11.59 44.15 -10.47
N ALA A 26 12.02 45.39 -10.70
CA ALA A 26 11.17 46.56 -10.51
C ALA A 26 9.96 46.44 -11.43
N VAL A 27 8.77 46.32 -10.85
CA VAL A 27 7.50 46.42 -11.57
C VAL A 27 7.39 47.85 -12.09
N LEU A 28 7.79 48.08 -13.34
CA LEU A 28 7.47 49.29 -14.06
C LEU A 28 6.05 49.13 -14.62
N ALA A 29 5.08 49.67 -13.89
CA ALA A 29 3.71 49.82 -14.38
C ALA A 29 3.67 50.85 -15.52
N ASN A 30 3.93 50.41 -16.75
CA ASN A 30 3.73 51.21 -17.95
C ASN A 30 2.37 50.86 -18.57
N SER A 31 1.39 51.72 -18.37
CA SER A 31 0.06 51.62 -18.99
C SER A 31 0.11 52.14 -20.42
N PHE A 32 0.51 51.32 -21.39
CA PHE A 32 0.23 51.60 -22.81
C PHE A 32 0.08 50.32 -23.64
N GLY A 33 -1.17 50.04 -24.05
CA GLY A 33 -1.52 49.33 -25.29
C GLY A 33 -1.67 47.81 -25.23
N GLY A 34 -2.92 47.35 -25.41
CA GLY A 34 -3.25 45.95 -25.72
C GLY A 34 -3.67 45.14 -24.50
N ASP A 35 -4.98 44.87 -24.40
CA ASP A 35 -5.66 44.06 -23.38
C ASP A 35 -5.67 44.62 -21.93
N ASN A 36 -6.88 44.84 -21.40
CA ASN A 36 -7.12 45.46 -20.09
C ASN A 36 -6.78 44.50 -18.94
N TYR A 37 -5.51 44.37 -18.59
CA TYR A 37 -5.05 43.63 -17.42
C TYR A 37 -4.61 44.57 -16.29
N LYS A 38 -5.00 44.27 -15.04
CA LYS A 38 -4.68 45.10 -13.86
C LYS A 38 -3.19 45.09 -13.50
N TYR A 39 -2.51 43.98 -13.74
CA TYR A 39 -1.09 43.82 -13.49
C TYR A 39 -0.42 43.18 -14.70
N ASN A 40 0.80 43.61 -14.99
CA ASN A 40 1.68 42.94 -15.93
C ASN A 40 2.82 42.31 -15.14
N ILE A 41 2.89 40.99 -15.16
CA ILE A 41 3.86 40.19 -14.41
C ILE A 41 4.70 39.37 -15.38
N ASN A 42 5.96 39.10 -15.02
CA ASN A 42 6.81 38.23 -15.82
C ASN A 42 6.75 36.82 -15.25
N CYS A 43 6.49 35.83 -16.11
CA CYS A 43 6.58 34.43 -15.72
C CYS A 43 7.99 34.13 -15.18
N PRO A 44 8.12 33.49 -14.00
CA PRO A 44 9.42 33.16 -13.43
C PRO A 44 10.13 32.06 -14.22
N HIS A 45 9.43 31.32 -15.09
CA HIS A 45 9.97 30.22 -15.88
C HIS A 45 10.51 30.66 -17.25
N CYS A 46 9.80 31.53 -17.96
CA CYS A 46 10.13 31.90 -19.34
C CYS A 46 10.41 33.39 -19.55
N HIS A 47 10.27 34.19 -18.49
CA HIS A 47 10.47 35.65 -18.47
C HIS A 47 9.60 36.46 -19.45
N LYS A 48 8.61 35.82 -20.07
CA LYS A 48 7.60 36.50 -20.88
C LYS A 48 6.56 37.15 -19.97
N SER A 49 6.07 38.29 -20.42
CA SER A 49 5.04 39.08 -19.74
C SER A 49 3.67 38.44 -19.88
N LEU A 50 2.89 38.45 -18.79
CA LEU A 50 1.50 38.03 -18.73
C LEU A 50 0.68 39.11 -18.05
N GLY A 51 -0.47 39.41 -18.63
CA GLY A 51 -1.48 40.24 -18.00
C GLY A 51 -2.35 39.42 -17.05
N VAL A 52 -2.51 39.88 -15.81
CA VAL A 52 -3.40 39.27 -14.80
C VAL A 52 -4.26 40.33 -14.12
N ASN A 53 -5.42 39.93 -13.60
CA ASN A 53 -6.38 40.85 -12.99
C ASN A 53 -6.40 40.80 -11.46
N GLU A 54 -5.98 39.69 -10.87
CA GLU A 54 -6.08 39.44 -9.43
C GLU A 54 -4.78 38.80 -8.88
N TYR A 55 -4.69 38.62 -7.56
CA TYR A 55 -3.63 37.82 -6.96
C TYR A 55 -4.07 36.35 -6.92
N GLY A 56 -3.13 35.41 -7.03
CA GLY A 56 -3.44 33.98 -7.02
C GLY A 56 -2.50 33.12 -7.86
N ASN A 57 -2.89 31.84 -8.04
CA ASN A 57 -2.16 30.90 -8.87
C ASN A 57 -2.47 31.08 -10.35
N TYR A 58 -1.43 31.08 -11.18
CA TYR A 58 -1.52 31.30 -12.61
C TYR A 58 -0.71 30.26 -13.37
N ASN A 59 -1.32 29.72 -14.42
CA ASN A 59 -0.61 28.95 -15.42
C ASN A 59 -0.11 29.87 -16.55
N CYS A 60 1.19 29.83 -16.83
CA CYS A 60 1.77 30.60 -17.92
C CYS A 60 1.29 30.10 -19.29
N SER A 61 0.56 30.95 -20.03
CA SER A 61 0.10 30.68 -21.40
C SER A 61 1.22 30.39 -22.42
N HIS A 62 2.48 30.70 -22.10
CA HIS A 62 3.62 30.48 -22.98
C HIS A 62 4.41 29.20 -22.71
N CYS A 63 4.48 28.74 -21.46
CA CYS A 63 5.32 27.59 -21.08
C CYS A 63 4.58 26.51 -20.28
N GLY A 64 3.34 26.75 -19.89
CA GLY A 64 2.54 25.82 -19.09
C GLY A 64 2.94 25.75 -17.61
N GLY A 65 3.94 26.53 -17.18
CA GLY A 65 4.42 26.51 -15.80
C GLY A 65 3.49 27.26 -14.84
N ASN A 66 3.29 26.69 -13.65
CA ASN A 66 2.45 27.26 -12.60
C ASN A 66 3.28 28.14 -11.65
N PHE A 67 2.75 29.29 -11.27
CA PHE A 67 3.37 30.21 -10.33
C PHE A 67 2.30 30.95 -9.53
N ASP A 68 2.64 31.34 -8.30
CA ASP A 68 1.76 32.13 -7.44
C ASP A 68 2.15 33.61 -7.48
N PHE A 69 1.18 34.47 -7.73
CA PHE A 69 1.32 35.92 -7.60
C PHE A 69 0.68 36.36 -6.27
N SER A 70 1.51 36.52 -5.25
CA SER A 70 1.11 36.83 -3.88
C SER A 70 0.73 38.32 -3.71
N THR A 71 -0.06 38.64 -2.68
CA THR A 71 -0.56 39.99 -2.38
C THR A 71 0.53 41.00 -1.97
N ASP A 72 1.72 40.51 -1.63
CA ASP A 72 2.94 41.28 -1.39
C ASP A 72 3.69 41.64 -2.69
N GLY A 73 3.16 41.23 -3.85
CA GLY A 73 3.76 41.47 -5.16
C GLY A 73 4.87 40.48 -5.53
N VAL A 74 5.09 39.44 -4.72
CA VAL A 74 6.11 38.42 -4.99
C VAL A 74 5.54 37.33 -5.90
N ILE A 75 6.31 36.97 -6.92
CA ILE A 75 6.00 35.84 -7.80
C ILE A 75 6.79 34.62 -7.30
N LYS A 76 6.10 33.63 -6.75
CA LYS A 76 6.69 32.39 -6.26
C LYS A 76 6.60 31.31 -7.33
N ASN A 77 7.76 30.73 -7.67
CA ASN A 77 7.81 29.57 -8.52
C ASN A 77 7.49 28.33 -7.66
N ASN A 78 6.36 27.67 -7.94
CA ASN A 78 5.98 26.44 -7.25
C ASN A 78 6.59 25.19 -7.91
N ASN A 79 7.30 25.36 -9.03
CA ASN A 79 7.90 24.25 -9.77
C ASN A 79 9.35 24.01 -9.32
N PHE A 80 9.69 22.75 -9.12
CA PHE A 80 11.05 22.29 -8.89
C PHE A 80 11.50 21.37 -10.03
N ASN A 81 12.80 21.43 -10.33
CA ASN A 81 13.40 20.62 -11.37
C ASN A 81 13.74 19.23 -10.83
N VAL A 82 13.30 18.21 -11.54
CA VAL A 82 13.66 16.82 -11.29
C VAL A 82 14.34 16.22 -12.51
N ILE A 83 15.24 15.27 -12.28
CA ILE A 83 15.93 14.56 -13.36
C ILE A 83 15.12 13.31 -13.71
N CYS A 84 14.67 13.22 -14.97
CA CYS A 84 13.96 12.04 -15.45
C CYS A 84 14.85 10.79 -15.30
N PRO A 85 14.36 9.70 -14.67
CA PRO A 85 15.16 8.50 -14.42
C PRO A 85 15.37 7.62 -15.67
N TYR A 86 14.82 8.02 -16.82
CA TYR A 86 14.95 7.29 -18.09
C TYR A 86 15.93 7.95 -19.06
N CYS A 87 15.82 9.27 -19.24
CA CYS A 87 16.61 10.00 -20.23
C CYS A 87 17.60 11.00 -19.61
N ASN A 88 17.61 11.14 -18.28
CA ASN A 88 18.37 12.15 -17.54
C ASN A 88 18.06 13.61 -17.93
N GLY A 89 16.94 13.84 -18.63
CA GLY A 89 16.46 15.18 -18.97
C GLY A 89 15.84 15.88 -17.75
N ASN A 90 16.04 17.20 -17.66
CA ASN A 90 15.38 18.02 -16.64
C ASN A 90 13.89 18.15 -16.97
N VAL A 91 13.04 17.83 -15.98
CA VAL A 91 11.59 17.96 -16.05
C VAL A 91 11.14 18.90 -14.94
N LEU A 92 10.30 19.87 -15.29
CA LEU A 92 9.63 20.75 -14.34
C LEU A 92 8.36 20.07 -13.86
N ILE A 93 8.22 19.90 -12.55
CA ILE A 93 7.02 19.37 -11.90
C ILE A 93 6.57 20.34 -10.81
N ASP A 94 5.28 20.30 -10.45
CA ASP A 94 4.67 21.23 -9.50
C ASP A 94 4.14 20.57 -8.22
N SER A 95 4.16 19.24 -8.16
CA SER A 95 3.61 18.44 -7.08
C SER A 95 4.17 17.02 -7.06
N THR A 96 3.97 16.32 -5.96
CA THR A 96 4.23 14.87 -5.85
C THR A 96 3.22 14.08 -6.65
N GLY A 97 3.61 12.90 -7.12
CA GLY A 97 2.76 12.02 -7.92
C GLY A 97 3.42 11.56 -9.22
N VAL A 98 2.60 11.12 -10.16
CA VAL A 98 3.03 10.52 -11.43
C VAL A 98 3.08 11.58 -12.53
N TRP A 99 4.22 11.66 -13.21
CA TRP A 99 4.52 12.67 -14.21
C TRP A 99 5.02 12.03 -15.50
N ASN A 100 4.60 12.58 -16.64
CA ASN A 100 5.12 12.18 -17.95
C ASN A 100 6.30 13.06 -18.35
N CYS A 101 7.44 12.44 -18.65
CA CYS A 101 8.62 13.18 -19.08
C CYS A 101 8.36 13.86 -20.44
N CYS A 102 8.55 15.17 -20.50
CA CYS A 102 8.37 15.94 -21.75
C CYS A 102 9.35 15.51 -22.87
N HIS A 103 10.54 15.01 -22.51
CA HIS A 103 11.58 14.54 -23.43
C HIS A 103 11.33 13.13 -23.99
N CYS A 104 11.24 12.12 -23.13
CA CYS A 104 11.16 10.72 -23.56
C CYS A 104 9.76 10.09 -23.46
N LYS A 105 8.76 10.85 -23.01
CA LYS A 105 7.36 10.43 -22.83
C LYS A 105 7.08 9.35 -21.79
N ASN A 106 8.11 8.69 -21.25
CA ASN A 106 7.96 7.75 -20.13
C ASN A 106 7.46 8.44 -18.86
N SER A 107 6.61 7.73 -18.13
CA SER A 107 6.08 8.15 -16.84
C SER A 107 7.10 7.87 -15.72
N PHE A 108 7.19 8.75 -14.74
CA PHE A 108 7.99 8.59 -13.53
C PHE A 108 7.22 9.15 -12.32
N GLU A 109 7.54 8.67 -11.12
CA GLU A 109 6.91 9.11 -9.87
C GLU A 109 7.87 10.02 -9.09
N TYR A 110 7.33 11.11 -8.55
CA TYR A 110 8.00 11.95 -7.56
C TYR A 110 7.33 11.78 -6.19
N GLY A 111 8.03 11.17 -5.24
CA GLY A 111 7.52 10.87 -3.91
C GLY A 111 7.58 12.07 -2.95
N GLU A 112 6.80 12.00 -1.87
CA GLU A 112 6.85 12.98 -0.76
C GLU A 112 8.21 13.02 -0.04
N ASP A 113 8.98 11.94 -0.16
CA ASP A 113 10.36 11.82 0.32
C ASP A 113 11.39 12.44 -0.63
N ASN A 114 10.95 13.17 -1.66
CA ASN A 114 11.75 13.72 -2.76
C ASN A 114 12.48 12.65 -3.60
N SER A 115 12.06 11.38 -3.53
CA SER A 115 12.62 10.34 -4.38
C SER A 115 12.01 10.37 -5.79
N ILE A 116 12.81 10.03 -6.80
CA ILE A 116 12.38 9.92 -8.19
C ILE A 116 12.46 8.45 -8.58
N ARG A 117 11.33 7.87 -8.98
CA ARG A 117 11.23 6.46 -9.34
C ARG A 117 10.70 6.29 -10.77
N LYS A 118 11.20 5.27 -11.47
CA LYS A 118 10.63 4.85 -12.75
C LYS A 118 9.18 4.39 -12.51
N TYR A 119 8.24 4.91 -13.30
CA TYR A 119 6.84 4.50 -13.24
C TYR A 119 6.53 3.66 -14.48
N ASP A 120 6.10 2.43 -14.25
CA ASP A 120 5.65 1.52 -15.31
C ASP A 120 4.13 1.38 -15.18
N GLU A 121 3.39 1.93 -16.14
CA GLU A 121 1.92 1.91 -16.12
C GLU A 121 1.37 0.49 -16.05
N GLU A 122 2.00 -0.49 -16.71
CA GLU A 122 1.57 -1.89 -16.66
C GLU A 122 1.74 -2.47 -15.25
N GLU A 123 2.90 -2.22 -14.63
CA GLU A 123 3.20 -2.70 -13.28
C GLU A 123 2.38 -2.00 -12.18
N ASN A 124 1.72 -0.88 -12.49
CA ASN A 124 0.90 -0.10 -11.55
C ASN A 124 -0.60 -0.40 -11.67
N THR A 125 -1.00 -1.39 -12.46
CA THR A 125 -2.39 -1.87 -12.48
C THR A 125 -2.69 -2.79 -11.30
N TYR A 126 -3.93 -2.76 -10.78
CA TYR A 126 -4.37 -3.68 -9.73
C TYR A 126 -4.16 -5.15 -10.11
N ILE A 127 -4.49 -5.52 -11.36
CA ILE A 127 -4.28 -6.88 -11.87
C ILE A 127 -2.80 -7.27 -11.76
N PHE A 128 -1.87 -6.40 -12.15
CA PHE A 128 -0.45 -6.71 -12.01
C PHE A 128 -0.05 -6.91 -10.56
N ILE A 129 -0.37 -5.95 -9.70
CA ILE A 129 0.04 -5.96 -8.29
C ILE A 129 -0.48 -7.23 -7.59
N ILE A 130 -1.76 -7.54 -7.77
CA ILE A 130 -2.44 -8.69 -7.16
C ILE A 130 -1.83 -10.01 -7.63
N PHE A 131 -1.75 -10.23 -8.94
CA PHE A 131 -1.28 -11.51 -9.46
C PHE A 131 0.24 -11.70 -9.28
N ALA A 132 1.00 -10.62 -9.25
CA ALA A 132 2.42 -10.69 -8.90
C ALA A 132 2.62 -11.06 -7.42
N ALA A 133 1.80 -10.50 -6.51
CA ALA A 133 1.81 -10.89 -5.10
C ALA A 133 1.44 -12.36 -4.92
N TYR A 134 0.39 -12.85 -5.59
CA TYR A 134 0.01 -14.26 -5.55
C TYR A 134 1.13 -15.18 -6.03
N ALA A 135 1.85 -14.80 -7.09
CA ALA A 135 3.00 -15.57 -7.58
C ALA A 135 4.14 -15.64 -6.56
N LYS A 136 4.41 -14.52 -5.88
CA LYS A 136 5.41 -14.45 -4.80
C LYS A 136 5.00 -15.28 -3.59
N PHE A 137 3.73 -15.21 -3.22
CA PHE A 137 3.16 -15.99 -2.13
C PHE A 137 3.30 -17.51 -2.40
N CYS A 138 2.94 -17.96 -3.60
CA CYS A 138 3.10 -19.36 -4.02
C CYS A 138 4.55 -19.87 -3.96
N LYS A 139 5.55 -18.97 -3.99
CA LYS A 139 6.98 -19.31 -3.94
C LYS A 139 7.58 -19.38 -2.54
N ILE A 140 6.86 -18.95 -1.51
CA ILE A 140 7.38 -18.87 -0.12
C ILE A 140 7.93 -20.22 0.34
N ASN A 141 7.19 -21.30 0.09
CA ASN A 141 7.55 -22.66 0.53
C ASN A 141 8.30 -23.47 -0.54
N GLY A 142 8.87 -22.81 -1.56
CA GLY A 142 9.62 -23.45 -2.62
C GLY A 142 8.96 -23.30 -4.00
N PRO A 143 9.18 -24.25 -4.93
CA PRO A 143 8.68 -24.10 -6.30
C PRO A 143 7.15 -24.17 -6.38
N ILE A 144 6.59 -23.43 -7.33
CA ILE A 144 5.14 -23.44 -7.61
C ILE A 144 4.73 -24.82 -8.13
N LYS A 145 3.75 -25.44 -7.47
CA LYS A 145 3.20 -26.78 -7.80
C LYS A 145 1.92 -26.67 -8.62
N ASN A 146 1.45 -27.80 -9.18
CA ASN A 146 0.22 -27.86 -9.98
C ASN A 146 -1.01 -27.37 -9.20
N ASN A 147 -1.15 -27.71 -7.91
CA ASN A 147 -2.24 -27.23 -7.07
C ASN A 147 -2.34 -25.69 -7.03
N HIS A 148 -1.20 -24.98 -6.96
CA HIS A 148 -1.21 -23.52 -7.04
C HIS A 148 -1.76 -23.05 -8.39
N ILE A 149 -1.38 -23.70 -9.49
CA ILE A 149 -1.85 -23.32 -10.84
C ILE A 149 -3.36 -23.55 -10.97
N GLU A 150 -3.87 -24.63 -10.41
CA GLU A 150 -5.31 -24.93 -10.40
C GLU A 150 -6.09 -23.85 -9.63
N VAL A 151 -5.65 -23.50 -8.42
CA VAL A 151 -6.33 -22.46 -7.62
C VAL A 151 -6.19 -21.07 -8.22
N ILE A 152 -5.04 -20.72 -8.78
CA ILE A 152 -4.90 -19.44 -9.49
C ILE A 152 -5.81 -19.39 -10.72
N SER A 153 -5.97 -20.52 -11.42
CA SER A 153 -6.90 -20.59 -12.55
C SER A 153 -8.35 -20.43 -12.09
N ASP A 154 -8.72 -21.03 -10.96
CA ASP A 154 -10.04 -20.86 -10.35
C ASP A 154 -10.30 -19.42 -9.92
N ILE A 155 -9.33 -18.77 -9.26
CA ILE A 155 -9.40 -17.35 -8.89
C ILE A 155 -9.62 -16.47 -10.13
N ILE A 156 -8.88 -16.70 -11.22
CA ILE A 156 -9.03 -15.91 -12.44
C ILE A 156 -10.41 -16.08 -13.07
N ASN A 157 -10.87 -17.34 -13.21
CA ASN A 157 -12.06 -17.64 -14.00
C ASN A 157 -13.37 -17.50 -13.21
N ASN A 158 -13.36 -17.85 -11.92
CA ASN A 158 -14.58 -17.97 -11.11
C ASN A 158 -14.69 -16.86 -10.06
N TYR A 159 -13.60 -16.51 -9.37
CA TYR A 159 -13.63 -15.44 -8.37
C TYR A 159 -13.74 -14.06 -9.03
N TYR A 160 -12.80 -13.75 -9.94
CA TYR A 160 -12.83 -12.48 -10.66
C TYR A 160 -13.74 -12.49 -11.89
N GLY A 161 -14.06 -13.68 -12.43
CA GLY A 161 -14.93 -13.78 -13.61
C GLY A 161 -14.33 -13.14 -14.87
N PHE A 162 -13.01 -13.14 -15.02
CA PHE A 162 -12.35 -12.42 -16.11
C PHE A 162 -12.69 -12.97 -17.49
N ASP A 163 -12.83 -12.06 -18.44
CA ASP A 163 -12.91 -12.36 -19.87
C ASP A 163 -11.56 -12.87 -20.43
N GLU A 164 -11.53 -13.22 -21.72
CA GLU A 164 -10.35 -13.81 -22.34
C GLU A 164 -9.12 -12.89 -22.30
N GLU A 165 -9.33 -11.58 -22.44
CA GLU A 165 -8.27 -10.57 -22.44
C GLU A 165 -7.67 -10.42 -21.04
N ASN A 166 -8.51 -10.17 -20.02
CA ASN A 166 -8.04 -10.02 -18.65
C ASN A 166 -7.48 -11.33 -18.08
N ARG A 167 -7.98 -12.49 -18.52
CA ARG A 167 -7.38 -13.79 -18.19
C ARG A 167 -5.94 -13.89 -18.70
N LYS A 168 -5.69 -13.53 -19.96
CA LYS A 168 -4.32 -13.54 -20.53
C LYS A 168 -3.41 -12.58 -19.77
N LYS A 169 -3.91 -11.37 -19.47
CA LYS A 169 -3.18 -10.36 -18.71
C LYS A 169 -2.83 -10.85 -17.30
N ALA A 170 -3.78 -11.44 -16.57
CA ALA A 170 -3.56 -11.99 -15.23
C ALA A 170 -2.48 -13.08 -15.22
N ILE A 171 -2.50 -14.00 -16.20
CA ILE A 171 -1.48 -15.05 -16.34
C ILE A 171 -0.11 -14.44 -16.64
N GLU A 172 -0.04 -13.43 -17.50
CA GLU A 172 1.21 -12.73 -17.80
C GLU A 172 1.76 -12.01 -16.56
N CYS A 173 0.92 -11.26 -15.85
CA CYS A 173 1.26 -10.58 -14.61
C CYS A 173 1.77 -11.55 -13.54
N PHE A 174 1.11 -12.71 -13.38
CA PHE A 174 1.55 -13.76 -12.46
C PHE A 174 2.96 -14.26 -12.81
N ARG A 175 3.24 -14.49 -14.11
CA ARG A 175 4.57 -14.90 -14.57
C ARG A 175 5.62 -13.81 -14.36
N LYS A 176 5.33 -12.55 -14.70
CA LYS A 176 6.22 -11.42 -14.46
C LYS A 176 6.53 -11.29 -12.96
N GLY A 177 5.52 -11.37 -12.09
CA GLY A 177 5.70 -11.34 -10.64
C GLY A 177 6.51 -12.51 -10.10
N ARG A 178 6.32 -13.73 -10.62
CA ARG A 178 7.11 -14.92 -10.26
C ARG A 178 8.62 -14.72 -10.43
N ASP A 179 8.99 -14.05 -11.53
CA ASP A 179 10.37 -13.89 -11.99
C ASP A 179 11.00 -12.54 -11.59
N SER A 180 10.19 -11.62 -11.06
CA SER A 180 10.60 -10.32 -10.50
C SER A 180 11.55 -10.47 -9.30
N ASP A 181 12.33 -9.43 -9.02
CA ASP A 181 13.25 -9.34 -7.88
C ASP A 181 12.53 -8.91 -6.59
N LYS A 182 11.34 -8.29 -6.73
CA LYS A 182 10.53 -7.75 -5.63
C LYS A 182 10.00 -8.85 -4.71
N THR A 183 9.78 -8.57 -3.43
CA THR A 183 9.23 -9.53 -2.47
C THR A 183 7.69 -9.55 -2.50
N PHE A 184 7.08 -10.49 -1.77
CA PHE A 184 5.63 -10.49 -1.56
C PHE A 184 5.19 -9.21 -0.82
N GLU A 185 5.98 -8.83 0.19
CA GLU A 185 5.76 -7.68 1.04
C GLU A 185 5.76 -6.37 0.25
N ASP A 186 6.66 -6.22 -0.73
CA ASP A 186 6.70 -5.06 -1.64
C ASP A 186 5.37 -4.89 -2.37
N TYR A 187 4.76 -5.98 -2.84
CA TYR A 187 3.48 -5.92 -3.53
C TYR A 187 2.30 -5.63 -2.59
N CYS A 188 2.33 -6.12 -1.34
CA CYS A 188 1.31 -5.76 -0.34
C CYS A 188 1.35 -4.26 -0.01
N VAL A 189 2.53 -3.69 0.19
CA VAL A 189 2.70 -2.25 0.42
C VAL A 189 2.23 -1.46 -0.80
N LYS A 190 2.61 -1.92 -2.00
CA LYS A 190 2.19 -1.29 -3.25
C LYS A 190 0.66 -1.31 -3.40
N LEU A 191 0.01 -2.44 -3.14
CA LEU A 191 -1.45 -2.54 -3.19
C LEU A 191 -2.10 -1.58 -2.19
N ASN A 192 -1.61 -1.54 -0.95
CA ASN A 192 -2.15 -0.64 0.05
C ASN A 192 -2.04 0.83 -0.37
N ASN A 193 -0.90 1.24 -0.92
CA ASN A 193 -0.64 2.62 -1.34
C ASN A 193 -1.44 3.02 -2.59
N SER A 194 -1.89 2.05 -3.39
CA SER A 194 -2.74 2.29 -4.55
C SER A 194 -4.23 2.46 -4.19
N CYS A 195 -4.62 2.21 -2.93
CA CYS A 195 -6.00 2.22 -2.47
C CYS A 195 -6.27 3.35 -1.47
N ASP A 196 -7.50 3.90 -1.49
CA ASP A 196 -8.02 4.84 -0.50
C ASP A 196 -8.90 4.09 0.52
N ASP A 197 -8.50 4.13 1.80
CA ASP A 197 -9.21 3.47 2.90
C ASP A 197 -10.65 4.00 3.09
N ASN A 198 -11.00 5.17 2.54
CA ASN A 198 -12.34 5.73 2.59
C ASN A 198 -13.29 5.15 1.53
N LEU A 199 -12.76 4.58 0.45
CA LEU A 199 -13.56 4.01 -0.64
C LEU A 199 -13.95 2.56 -0.33
N GLU A 200 -15.24 2.25 -0.49
CA GLU A 200 -15.76 0.91 -0.21
C GLU A 200 -15.21 -0.15 -1.17
N ASP A 201 -15.11 0.18 -2.46
CA ASP A 201 -14.56 -0.72 -3.48
C ASP A 201 -13.11 -1.10 -3.19
N ASP A 202 -12.30 -0.15 -2.73
CA ASP A 202 -10.90 -0.39 -2.37
C ASP A 202 -10.78 -1.25 -1.11
N ARG A 203 -11.62 -1.02 -0.09
CA ARG A 203 -11.68 -1.92 1.08
C ARG A 203 -12.09 -3.34 0.67
N ASN A 204 -13.09 -3.47 -0.20
CA ASN A 204 -13.54 -4.76 -0.72
C ASN A 204 -12.43 -5.46 -1.54
N LEU A 205 -11.67 -4.71 -2.33
CA LEU A 205 -10.52 -5.23 -3.07
C LEU A 205 -9.45 -5.79 -2.12
N LYS A 206 -9.10 -5.06 -1.06
CA LYS A 206 -8.13 -5.52 -0.04
C LYS A 206 -8.62 -6.78 0.68
N ASN A 207 -9.89 -6.81 1.05
CA ASN A 207 -10.51 -7.96 1.72
C ASN A 207 -10.50 -9.19 0.80
N GLY A 208 -10.91 -9.03 -0.46
CA GLY A 208 -10.90 -10.10 -1.46
C GLY A 208 -9.51 -10.60 -1.82
N PHE A 209 -8.51 -9.70 -1.82
CA PHE A 209 -7.11 -10.07 -1.97
C PHE A 209 -6.63 -10.99 -0.84
N LEU A 210 -6.95 -10.65 0.43
CA LEU A 210 -6.59 -11.49 1.57
C LEU A 210 -7.33 -12.85 1.54
N ASP A 211 -8.61 -12.84 1.19
CA ASP A 211 -9.44 -14.04 1.00
C ASP A 211 -8.80 -15.03 -0.01
N CYS A 212 -8.41 -14.52 -1.18
CA CYS A 212 -7.70 -15.32 -2.18
C CYS A 212 -6.35 -15.86 -1.69
N LEU A 213 -5.61 -15.11 -0.85
CA LEU A 213 -4.36 -15.61 -0.27
C LEU A 213 -4.61 -16.80 0.68
N TYR A 214 -5.68 -16.77 1.47
CA TYR A 214 -6.05 -17.91 2.31
C TYR A 214 -6.46 -19.13 1.47
N ASN A 215 -7.18 -18.92 0.37
CA ASN A 215 -7.50 -19.98 -0.60
C ASN A 215 -6.22 -20.63 -1.17
N ILE A 216 -5.27 -19.80 -1.62
CA ILE A 216 -3.98 -20.28 -2.12
C ILE A 216 -3.22 -21.06 -1.03
N ALA A 217 -3.15 -20.54 0.19
CA ALA A 217 -2.40 -21.16 1.30
C ALA A 217 -2.94 -22.55 1.68
N THR A 218 -4.26 -22.74 1.62
CA THR A 218 -4.92 -24.00 1.98
C THR A 218 -4.95 -25.02 0.84
N SER A 219 -4.75 -24.60 -0.41
CA SER A 219 -4.82 -25.46 -1.61
C SER A 219 -3.71 -26.50 -1.75
N VAL A 220 -2.56 -26.29 -1.09
CA VAL A 220 -1.34 -27.10 -1.28
C VAL A 220 -1.07 -28.05 -0.11
N GLY A 221 -1.89 -27.97 0.94
CA GLY A 221 -1.83 -28.84 2.11
C GLY A 221 -2.06 -28.07 3.41
N LYS A 222 -1.44 -28.55 4.50
CA LYS A 222 -1.50 -27.84 5.79
C LYS A 222 -0.78 -26.50 5.66
N VAL A 223 -1.45 -25.42 6.06
CA VAL A 223 -0.88 -24.07 6.14
C VAL A 223 0.37 -24.10 7.01
N THR A 224 1.48 -23.59 6.47
CA THR A 224 2.76 -23.56 7.17
C THR A 224 2.91 -22.31 8.02
N TYR A 225 3.91 -22.29 8.91
CA TYR A 225 4.26 -21.08 9.66
C TYR A 225 4.62 -19.89 8.76
N GLN A 226 5.28 -20.13 7.61
CA GLN A 226 5.64 -19.06 6.69
C GLN A 226 4.40 -18.49 5.99
N ASP A 227 3.42 -19.33 5.66
CA ASP A 227 2.14 -18.87 5.09
C ASP A 227 1.39 -18.01 6.11
N GLU A 228 1.24 -18.48 7.35
CA GLU A 228 0.59 -17.71 8.42
C GLU A 228 1.28 -16.37 8.66
N LYS A 229 2.62 -16.36 8.65
CA LYS A 229 3.40 -15.12 8.81
C LYS A 229 3.07 -14.12 7.69
N MET A 230 3.02 -14.57 6.44
CA MET A 230 2.76 -13.69 5.29
C MET A 230 1.30 -13.25 5.20
N LEU A 231 0.35 -14.12 5.55
CA LEU A 231 -1.07 -13.76 5.67
C LEU A 231 -1.30 -12.67 6.73
N ASN A 232 -0.68 -12.84 7.91
CA ASN A 232 -0.77 -11.84 8.99
C ASN A 232 -0.09 -10.51 8.58
N TYR A 233 1.05 -10.59 7.89
CA TYR A 233 1.71 -9.40 7.34
C TYR A 233 0.81 -8.65 6.35
N ALA A 234 0.24 -9.36 5.37
CA ALA A 234 -0.66 -8.77 4.38
C ALA A 234 -1.86 -8.10 5.04
N ALA A 235 -2.51 -8.78 6.00
CA ALA A 235 -3.65 -8.23 6.72
C ALA A 235 -3.30 -6.94 7.49
N GLY A 236 -2.13 -6.89 8.13
CA GLY A 236 -1.65 -5.71 8.83
C GLY A 236 -1.31 -4.55 7.90
N VAL A 237 -0.59 -4.80 6.80
CA VAL A 237 -0.21 -3.76 5.82
C VAL A 237 -1.42 -3.19 5.09
N LEU A 238 -2.40 -4.04 4.75
CA LEU A 238 -3.63 -3.63 4.08
C LEU A 238 -4.65 -3.00 5.04
N LYS A 239 -4.35 -2.96 6.34
CA LYS A 239 -5.20 -2.39 7.40
C LYS A 239 -6.61 -3.01 7.45
N ILE A 240 -6.71 -4.31 7.16
CA ILE A 240 -7.99 -5.02 7.16
C ILE A 240 -8.52 -5.14 8.59
N GLU A 241 -9.82 -4.92 8.80
CA GLU A 241 -10.37 -4.97 10.15
C GLU A 241 -10.28 -6.38 10.75
N PRO A 242 -9.97 -6.51 12.06
CA PRO A 242 -9.81 -7.81 12.70
C PRO A 242 -11.01 -8.75 12.56
N TYR A 243 -12.24 -8.23 12.51
CA TYR A 243 -13.44 -9.06 12.36
C TYR A 243 -13.52 -9.70 10.96
N ILE A 244 -13.09 -8.99 9.92
CA ILE A 244 -12.99 -9.52 8.55
C ILE A 244 -11.90 -10.60 8.49
N ILE A 245 -10.73 -10.34 9.07
CA ILE A 245 -9.63 -11.32 9.13
C ILE A 245 -10.12 -12.62 9.80
N ASN A 246 -10.83 -12.50 10.92
CA ASN A 246 -11.37 -13.65 11.64
C ASN A 246 -12.46 -14.38 10.84
N SER A 247 -13.30 -13.67 10.09
CA SER A 247 -14.31 -14.26 9.21
C SER A 247 -13.66 -15.05 8.09
N ILE A 248 -12.77 -14.43 7.32
CA ILE A 248 -12.01 -15.09 6.24
C ILE A 248 -11.29 -16.31 6.82
N LYS A 249 -10.56 -16.12 7.92
CA LYS A 249 -9.84 -17.23 8.55
C LYS A 249 -10.77 -18.37 8.96
N ALA A 250 -12.01 -18.10 9.39
CA ALA A 250 -12.98 -19.15 9.72
C ALA A 250 -13.46 -19.93 8.49
N ASP A 251 -13.50 -19.30 7.31
CA ASP A 251 -13.91 -19.95 6.05
C ASP A 251 -12.85 -20.95 5.54
N TYR A 252 -11.57 -20.69 5.82
CA TYR A 252 -10.43 -21.53 5.39
C TYR A 252 -9.78 -22.35 6.51
N MET A 253 -10.02 -21.99 7.77
CA MET A 253 -9.68 -22.87 8.88
C MET A 253 -10.56 -24.08 8.74
N ASP A 254 -9.91 -25.17 8.34
CA ASP A 254 -10.53 -26.47 8.22
C ASP A 254 -11.33 -26.74 9.51
N ASN A 255 -12.65 -26.69 9.38
CA ASN A 255 -13.61 -27.21 10.34
C ASN A 255 -13.52 -28.75 10.40
N THR A 256 -12.42 -29.33 9.92
CA THR A 256 -12.09 -30.70 10.22
C THR A 256 -11.71 -30.77 11.69
N LEU A 257 -12.69 -31.24 12.45
CA LEU A 257 -12.46 -31.90 13.72
C LEU A 257 -11.29 -32.90 13.66
N ASP A 258 -10.91 -33.36 12.46
CA ASP A 258 -9.81 -34.28 12.20
C ASP A 258 -8.47 -33.81 12.82
N LYS A 259 -8.11 -32.51 12.76
CA LYS A 259 -6.91 -32.01 13.47
C LYS A 259 -7.05 -32.14 14.99
N TYR A 260 -8.22 -31.81 15.54
CA TYR A 260 -8.48 -31.90 16.98
C TYR A 260 -8.57 -33.36 17.44
N TYR A 261 -9.11 -34.24 16.60
CA TYR A 261 -9.13 -35.68 16.83
C TYR A 261 -7.71 -36.26 16.81
N GLU A 262 -6.84 -35.83 15.89
CA GLU A 262 -5.41 -36.18 15.90
C GLU A 262 -4.73 -35.74 17.20
N ILE A 263 -4.94 -34.49 17.65
CA ILE A 263 -4.35 -33.97 18.90
C ILE A 263 -4.79 -34.79 20.12
N LEU A 264 -6.05 -35.23 20.17
CA LEU A 264 -6.59 -36.06 21.25
C LEU A 264 -6.34 -37.58 21.07
N GLY A 265 -5.78 -38.01 19.94
CA GLY A 265 -5.66 -39.44 19.60
C GLY A 265 -7.01 -40.14 19.39
N CYS A 266 -8.02 -39.40 18.96
CA CYS A 266 -9.37 -39.84 18.65
C CYS A 266 -9.54 -40.09 17.15
N LYS A 267 -10.61 -40.80 16.78
CA LYS A 267 -11.06 -40.93 15.38
C LYS A 267 -12.35 -40.15 15.17
N LYS A 268 -12.57 -39.72 13.93
CA LYS A 268 -13.84 -39.15 13.48
C LYS A 268 -14.94 -40.22 13.64
N GLY A 269 -15.84 -40.02 14.61
CA GLY A 269 -16.87 -40.98 14.99
C GLY A 269 -16.73 -41.60 16.40
N ASP A 270 -15.66 -41.32 17.14
CA ASP A 270 -15.60 -41.63 18.57
C ASP A 270 -16.72 -40.86 19.32
N ASP A 271 -17.35 -41.48 20.32
CA ASP A 271 -18.40 -40.84 21.11
C ASP A 271 -17.84 -39.81 22.13
N LEU A 272 -18.66 -38.84 22.53
CA LEU A 272 -18.27 -37.80 23.50
C LEU A 272 -17.66 -38.37 24.80
N PRO A 273 -18.19 -39.46 25.39
CA PRO A 273 -17.56 -40.14 26.52
C PRO A 273 -16.13 -40.62 26.25
N THR A 274 -15.88 -41.25 25.10
CA THR A 274 -14.53 -41.72 24.71
C THR A 274 -13.58 -40.55 24.50
N ILE A 275 -14.04 -39.50 23.81
CA ILE A 275 -13.25 -38.27 23.58
C ILE A 275 -12.88 -37.61 24.92
N LYS A 276 -13.85 -37.48 25.83
CA LYS A 276 -13.64 -36.90 27.17
C LYS A 276 -12.69 -37.72 28.03
N SER A 277 -12.72 -39.06 27.89
CA SER A 277 -11.79 -39.96 28.56
C SER A 277 -10.35 -39.75 28.09
N LYS A 278 -10.13 -39.71 26.76
CA LYS A 278 -8.81 -39.45 26.16
C LYS A 278 -8.28 -38.05 26.50
N TYR A 279 -9.14 -37.04 26.47
CA TYR A 279 -8.82 -35.68 26.93
C TYR A 279 -8.33 -35.67 28.39
N ARG A 280 -9.07 -36.28 29.32
CA ARG A 280 -8.68 -36.33 30.74
C ARG A 280 -7.34 -37.03 30.94
N LYS A 281 -7.05 -38.07 30.15
CA LYS A 281 -5.77 -38.77 30.17
C LYS A 281 -4.63 -37.84 29.75
N LEU A 282 -4.76 -37.18 28.59
CA LEU A 282 -3.75 -36.25 28.06
C LEU A 282 -3.54 -35.04 28.97
N VAL A 283 -4.61 -34.46 29.52
CA VAL A 283 -4.54 -33.41 30.56
C VAL A 283 -3.78 -33.91 31.78
N GLY A 284 -4.08 -35.13 32.23
CA GLY A 284 -3.37 -35.75 33.35
C GLY A 284 -1.90 -36.08 33.06
N GLU A 285 -1.48 -36.16 31.80
CA GLU A 285 -0.08 -36.36 31.38
C GLU A 285 0.66 -35.02 31.24
N CYS A 286 -0.05 -33.96 30.82
CA CYS A 286 0.53 -32.64 30.52
C CYS A 286 0.26 -31.58 31.61
N HIS A 287 -0.41 -31.93 32.72
CA HIS A 287 -0.84 -30.94 33.71
C HIS A 287 0.38 -30.23 34.35
N PRO A 288 0.40 -28.89 34.39
CA PRO A 288 1.49 -28.11 34.99
C PRO A 288 1.86 -28.59 36.41
N ASP A 289 0.87 -28.87 37.26
CA ASP A 289 1.07 -29.35 38.64
C ASP A 289 1.80 -30.71 38.77
N LYS A 290 1.69 -31.59 37.76
CA LYS A 290 2.38 -32.89 37.76
C LYS A 290 3.82 -32.80 37.25
N ILE A 291 4.16 -31.70 36.58
CA ILE A 291 5.42 -31.49 35.89
C ILE A 291 6.29 -30.52 36.70
N SER A 292 5.67 -29.56 37.39
CA SER A 292 6.32 -28.64 38.32
C SER A 292 6.88 -29.31 39.59
N ASN A 293 6.52 -30.58 39.84
CA ASN A 293 6.98 -31.38 40.99
C ASN A 293 8.15 -32.33 40.67
N LYS A 294 8.70 -32.26 39.46
CA LYS A 294 9.88 -33.02 39.05
C LYS A 294 10.93 -32.00 38.64
N ASP A 295 12.17 -32.15 39.11
CA ASP A 295 13.33 -31.35 38.70
C ASP A 295 13.60 -31.49 37.19
N LEU A 296 12.72 -30.90 36.39
CA LEU A 296 12.72 -30.99 34.94
C LEU A 296 13.31 -29.70 34.38
N PRO A 297 14.17 -29.79 33.36
CA PRO A 297 14.64 -28.63 32.62
C PRO A 297 13.48 -27.74 32.13
N ASP A 298 13.68 -26.42 32.17
CA ASP A 298 12.66 -25.41 31.83
C ASP A 298 12.01 -25.65 30.46
N TYR A 299 12.77 -26.14 29.48
CA TYR A 299 12.25 -26.46 28.15
C TYR A 299 11.19 -27.58 28.15
N LEU A 300 11.24 -28.52 29.09
CA LEU A 300 10.23 -29.57 29.25
C LEU A 300 8.97 -29.05 29.94
N VAL A 301 9.11 -28.08 30.85
CA VAL A 301 7.99 -27.40 31.50
C VAL A 301 7.22 -26.56 30.46
N GLU A 302 7.96 -25.84 29.62
CA GLU A 302 7.41 -25.04 28.53
C GLU A 302 6.72 -25.91 27.47
N TYR A 303 7.38 -26.98 27.01
CA TYR A 303 6.78 -27.96 26.09
C TYR A 303 5.47 -28.54 26.63
N SER A 304 5.45 -28.89 27.92
CA SER A 304 4.27 -29.47 28.53
C SER A 304 3.13 -28.47 28.72
N THR A 305 3.47 -27.21 29.01
CA THR A 305 2.51 -26.11 29.09
C THR A 305 1.88 -25.83 27.73
N GLN A 306 2.68 -25.83 26.67
CA GLN A 306 2.20 -25.68 25.30
C GLN A 306 1.30 -26.86 24.91
N ARG A 307 1.74 -28.09 25.21
CA ARG A 307 0.95 -29.30 24.95
C ARG A 307 -0.38 -29.31 25.71
N PHE A 308 -0.40 -28.81 26.94
CA PHE A 308 -1.62 -28.67 27.74
C PHE A 308 -2.63 -27.73 27.08
N ARG A 309 -2.17 -26.56 26.58
CA ARG A 309 -3.04 -25.61 25.86
C ARG A 309 -3.61 -26.23 24.59
N GLU A 310 -2.79 -26.91 23.80
CA GLU A 310 -3.23 -27.60 22.57
C GLU A 310 -4.32 -28.64 22.85
N VAL A 311 -4.16 -29.43 23.93
CA VAL A 311 -5.13 -30.47 24.33
C VAL A 311 -6.44 -29.85 24.80
N GLN A 312 -6.40 -28.75 25.56
CA GLN A 312 -7.60 -28.04 25.98
C GLN A 312 -8.37 -27.44 24.79
N GLU A 313 -7.65 -26.76 23.90
CA GLU A 313 -8.22 -26.16 22.70
C GLU A 313 -8.89 -27.22 21.81
N ALA A 314 -8.22 -28.36 21.61
CA ALA A 314 -8.77 -29.45 20.81
C ALA A 314 -10.06 -30.04 21.38
N TYR A 315 -10.14 -30.26 22.69
CA TYR A 315 -11.36 -30.77 23.32
C TYR A 315 -12.51 -29.76 23.26
N GLU A 316 -12.23 -28.48 23.50
CA GLU A 316 -13.25 -27.43 23.45
C GLU A 316 -13.86 -27.30 22.06
N LYS A 317 -13.00 -27.29 21.03
CA LYS A 317 -13.44 -27.23 19.63
C LYS A 317 -14.28 -28.46 19.26
N ILE A 318 -13.90 -29.67 19.68
CA ILE A 318 -14.70 -30.88 19.45
C ILE A 318 -16.06 -30.82 20.14
N ARG A 319 -16.10 -30.36 21.40
CA ARG A 319 -17.34 -30.27 22.18
C ARG A 319 -18.33 -29.30 21.56
N VAL A 320 -17.89 -28.08 21.22
CA VAL A 320 -18.74 -27.02 20.66
C VAL A 320 -19.34 -27.47 19.32
N THR A 321 -18.55 -28.10 18.45
CA THR A 321 -19.03 -28.54 17.13
C THR A 321 -19.99 -29.73 17.20
N LEU A 322 -19.87 -30.61 18.21
CA LEU A 322 -20.79 -31.74 18.44
C LEU A 322 -22.09 -31.36 19.17
N GLY A 323 -22.29 -30.08 19.53
CA GLY A 323 -23.54 -29.58 20.10
C GLY A 323 -23.82 -30.02 21.54
N ALA A 324 -22.77 -30.10 22.38
CA ALA A 324 -22.87 -30.46 23.80
C ALA A 324 -22.38 -29.35 24.74
#